data_AF-A0A957LQI5-F1
#
_entry.id   AF-A0A957LQI5-F1
#
_cell.length_a   1.000
_cell.length_b   1.000
_cell.length_c   1.000
_cell.angle_alpha   90.00
_cell.angle_beta   90.00
_cell.angle_gamma   90.00
#
_symmetry.space_group_name_H-M   'P 1'
#
loop_
_entity.id
_entity.type
_entity.pdbx_description
1 polymer ?
#
loop_
_entity_poly.entity_id
_entity_poly.type
_entity_poly.pdbx_seq_one_letter_code
_entity_poly.pdbx_strand_id
1 'polypeptide(L)' 'MTVDRDFRTGIDHLHGVGRATRTGRSQAIISAGQGGTAAIDILSRLKGADVRDFDEPANE' A
#
# COMPACT_ATOMS: atom_id res chain seq x y z
N MET A 1 3.18 -15.54 -0.17
CA MET A 1 3.34 -14.77 -1.43
C MET A 1 4.50 -13.81 -1.24
N THR A 2 5.42 -13.77 -2.20
CA THR A 2 6.57 -12.85 -2.14
C THR A 2 6.15 -11.49 -2.67
N VAL A 3 6.52 -10.44 -1.94
CA VAL A 3 6.27 -9.03 -2.31
C VAL A 3 7.48 -8.19 -1.96
N ASP A 4 7.63 -7.02 -2.58
CA ASP A 4 8.65 -6.04 -2.23
C ASP A 4 8.22 -5.11 -1.08
N ARG A 5 8.99 -4.04 -0.84
CA ARG A 5 8.72 -3.08 0.25
C ARG A 5 7.43 -2.28 0.07
N ASP A 6 7.00 -2.12 -1.18
CA ASP A 6 5.78 -1.40 -1.53
C ASP A 6 4.60 -2.36 -1.76
N PHE A 7 4.78 -3.63 -1.36
CA PHE A 7 3.81 -4.71 -1.47
C PHE A 7 3.46 -5.14 -2.90
N ARG A 8 4.34 -4.84 -3.86
CA ARG A 8 4.20 -5.28 -5.25
C ARG A 8 4.56 -6.76 -5.38
N THR A 9 3.77 -7.49 -6.15
CA THR A 9 4.12 -8.87 -6.54
C THR A 9 5.03 -8.85 -7.78
N GLY A 10 5.46 -10.03 -8.24
CA GLY A 10 6.14 -10.16 -9.53
C GLY A 10 5.21 -10.05 -10.74
N ILE A 11 3.89 -9.93 -10.54
CA ILE A 11 2.90 -9.73 -11.59
C ILE A 11 2.58 -8.24 -11.67
N ASP A 12 2.64 -7.69 -12.88
CA ASP A 12 2.37 -6.26 -13.07
C ASP A 12 0.95 -5.89 -12.65
N HIS A 13 0.81 -4.69 -12.10
CA HIS A 13 -0.44 -4.17 -11.53
C HIS A 13 -1.10 -5.06 -10.45
N LEU A 14 -0.34 -5.97 -9.83
CA LEU A 14 -0.83 -6.79 -8.72
C LEU A 14 -0.01 -6.56 -7.46
N HIS A 15 -0.69 -6.11 -6.41
CA HIS A 15 -0.16 -6.00 -5.06
C HIS A 15 -0.76 -7.09 -4.18
N GLY A 16 -0.11 -7.33 -3.04
CA GLY A 16 -0.85 -7.98 -1.97
C GLY A 16 -0.35 -7.62 -0.59
N VAL A 17 -1.28 -7.66 0.35
CA VAL A 17 -1.14 -7.04 1.67
C VAL A 17 -1.79 -7.91 2.75
N GLY A 18 -1.54 -7.54 4.00
CA GLY A 18 -2.13 -8.18 5.16
C GLY A 18 -1.79 -9.65 5.26
N ARG A 19 -2.80 -10.48 5.52
CA ARG A 19 -2.61 -11.92 5.72
C ARG A 19 -2.05 -12.63 4.48
N ALA A 20 -2.28 -12.11 3.27
CA ALA A 20 -1.82 -12.74 2.04
C ALA A 20 -0.27 -12.79 1.93
N THR A 21 0.43 -11.86 2.59
CA THR A 21 1.89 -11.74 2.52
C THR A 21 2.64 -12.37 3.68
N ARG A 22 1.93 -12.82 4.73
CA ARG A 22 2.54 -13.38 5.94
C ARG A 22 1.90 -14.68 6.37
N THR A 23 2.74 -15.69 6.54
CA THR A 23 2.38 -16.96 7.19
C THR A 23 2.52 -16.79 8.70
N GLY A 24 1.41 -16.60 9.42
CA GLY A 24 1.41 -16.40 10.87
C GLY A 24 0.10 -15.80 11.40
N ARG A 25 0.13 -15.28 12.64
CA ARG A 25 -1.02 -14.58 13.22
C ARG A 25 -1.33 -13.31 12.42
N SER A 26 -2.61 -13.12 12.11
CA SER A 26 -3.09 -11.86 11.53
C SER A 26 -3.07 -10.76 12.59
N GLN A 27 -2.60 -9.58 12.21
CA GLN A 27 -2.53 -8.41 13.08
C GLN A 27 -3.20 -7.24 12.36
N ALA A 28 -4.34 -6.79 12.87
CA ALA A 28 -5.22 -5.86 12.17
C ALA A 28 -4.50 -4.57 11.75
N ILE A 29 -3.80 -3.91 12.68
CA ILE A 29 -3.13 -2.63 12.39
C ILE A 29 -1.96 -2.77 11.41
N ILE A 30 -1.27 -3.91 11.44
CA ILE A 30 -0.19 -4.18 10.48
C ILE A 30 -0.78 -4.35 9.09
N SER A 31 -1.83 -5.17 8.95
CA SER A 31 -2.50 -5.35 7.66
C SER A 31 -3.03 -4.03 7.09
N ALA A 32 -3.59 -3.17 7.95
CA ALA A 32 -4.05 -1.84 7.57
C ALA A 32 -2.91 -0.96 7.06
N GLY A 33 -1.78 -0.90 7.77
CA GLY A 33 -0.60 -0.14 7.34
C GLY A 33 -0.05 -0.61 6.00
N GLN A 34 0.03 -1.93 5.78
CA GLN A 34 0.44 -2.50 4.49
C GLN A 34 -0.53 -2.12 3.36
N GLY A 35 -1.84 -2.14 3.63
CA GLY A 35 -2.87 -1.67 2.71
C GLY A 35 -2.70 -0.21 2.34
N GLY A 36 -2.42 0.66 3.33
CA GLY A 36 -2.14 2.07 3.10
C GLY A 36 -0.90 2.30 2.23
N THR A 37 0.21 1.60 2.50
CA THR A 37 1.42 1.67 1.66
C THR A 37 1.14 1.27 0.22
N ALA A 38 0.45 0.14 0.01
CA ALA A 38 0.12 -0.34 -1.33
C ALA A 38 -0.80 0.64 -2.09
N ALA A 39 -1.79 1.23 -1.39
CA ALA A 39 -2.69 2.21 -1.98
C ALA A 39 -1.94 3.47 -2.45
N ILE A 40 -1.04 4.02 -1.63
CA ILE A 40 -0.21 5.17 -2.02
C ILE A 40 0.71 4.85 -3.20
N ASP A 41 1.31 3.65 -3.24
CA ASP A 41 2.13 3.21 -4.39
C ASP A 41 1.27 3.15 -5.68
N ILE A 42 0.07 2.54 -5.61
CA ILE A 42 -0.87 2.47 -6.74
C ILE A 42 -1.20 3.88 -7.24
N LEU A 43 -1.60 4.78 -6.35
CA LEU A 43 -1.96 6.16 -6.73
C LEU A 43 -0.77 6.91 -7.33
N SER A 44 0.43 6.74 -6.77
CA SER A 44 1.65 7.38 -7.28
C SER A 44 2.00 6.90 -8.68
N ARG A 45 1.89 5.59 -8.94
CA ARG A 45 2.10 5.00 -10.27
C ARG A 45 1.08 5.48 -11.29
N LEU A 46 -0.21 5.56 -10.90
CA LEU A 46 -1.27 6.06 -11.77
C LEU A 46 -1.08 7.54 -12.11
N LYS A 47 -0.61 8.35 -11.16
CA LYS A 47 -0.31 9.77 -11.37
C LYS A 47 1.00 10.02 -12.12
N GLY A 48 1.93 9.06 -12.09
CA GLY A 48 3.29 9.24 -12.58
C GLY A 48 4.16 10.14 -11.69
N ALA A 49 3.75 10.35 -10.43
CA ALA A 49 4.43 11.18 -9.45
C ALA A 49 4.07 10.75 -8.03
N ASP A 50 4.93 11.04 -7.05
CA ASP A 50 4.68 10.72 -5.65
C ASP A 50 3.40 11.37 -5.14
N VAL A 51 2.46 10.55 -4.65
CA VAL A 51 1.22 10.97 -4.00
C VAL A 51 1.41 10.97 -2.49
N ARG A 52 0.86 11.99 -1.83
CA ARG A 52 0.76 12.07 -0.38
C ARG A 52 -0.70 12.40 -0.06
N ASP A 53 -1.34 11.54 0.72
CA ASP A 53 -2.71 11.74 1.19
C ASP A 53 -2.65 12.46 2.55
N PHE A 54 -2.30 13.75 2.47
CA PHE A 54 -2.30 14.64 3.62
C PHE A 54 -3.50 15.55 3.51
N ASP A 55 -4.11 15.86 4.65
CA ASP A 55 -5.08 16.94 4.69
C ASP A 55 -4.41 18.25 4.24
N GLU A 56 -5.14 19.00 3.42
CA GLU A 56 -4.79 20.39 3.14
C GLU A 56 -5.39 21.27 4.24
N PRO A 57 -4.71 22.36 4.65
CA PRO A 57 -5.32 23.31 5.57
C PRO A 57 -6.64 23.81 4.98
N ALA A 58 -7.66 23.94 5.82
CA ALA A 58 -8.93 24.50 5.38
C ALA A 58 -8.68 25.90 4.79
N ASN A 59 -9.17 26.13 3.58
CA ASN A 59 -9.16 27.45 2.98
C ASN A 59 -10.11 28.34 3.81
N GLU A 60 -9.62 29.47 4.31
CA GLU A 60 -10.43 30.51 4.98
C GLU A 60 -11.38 31.21 3.98
#